data_AF-A0A0P0CEF8-F1
#
_entry.id   AF-A0A0P0CEF8-F1
#
_cell.length_a   1.000
_cell.length_b   1.000
_cell.length_c   1.000
_cell.angle_alpha   90.00
_cell.angle_beta   90.00
_cell.angle_gamma   90.00
#
_symmetry.space_group_name_H-M   'P 1'
#
loop_
_entity.id
_entity.type
_entity.pdbx_description
1 polymer ?
#
loop_
_entity_poly.entity_id
_entity_poly.type
_entity_poly.pdbx_seq_one_letter_code
_entity_poly.pdbx_strand_id
1 'polypeptide(L)'
;MKDYRYILEPYKGIKTRYRCPACNKSGVFTKYIDTYTNEHLSDVVGACNRLLKCGYHYTPKQYLSDNNIQNVTPVTRVTPVTKCYEKPSYIDNNIVVKSISSKAPNYFLDFLTNHWNKEVSNELADVYKIGTSKHWNGANVFYQIDSNNKVRTGKIMLYNAINGKRVKEPYSHITWVHKVLKHDNFNLKQCLFGEHLINTDISKPIAICESEKTAIIASVYLPEFIWLACGGLNNLNKTNTKVLKGRNVVLFPDAGCYDIWNNKMPQLSHLATFKMSTLIRDKATKEDKKQGLDIADYLLKIR
;
A
#
# COMPACT_ATOMS: atom_id res chain seq x y z
N MET A 1 -5.62 -3.59 24.79
CA MET A 1 -6.14 -3.81 23.42
C MET A 1 -6.93 -5.11 23.46
N LYS A 2 -8.08 -5.24 22.78
CA LYS A 2 -8.81 -6.51 22.74
C LYS A 2 -7.96 -7.52 21.96
N ASP A 3 -7.47 -8.56 22.62
CA ASP A 3 -6.81 -9.68 21.96
C ASP A 3 -7.90 -10.53 21.28
N TYR A 4 -7.92 -10.50 19.95
CA TYR A 4 -8.86 -11.27 19.15
C TYR A 4 -8.36 -12.71 19.04
N ARG A 5 -9.19 -13.69 19.42
CA ARG A 5 -8.88 -15.12 19.30
C ARG A 5 -8.49 -15.52 17.89
N TYR A 6 -9.18 -15.00 16.87
CA TYR A 6 -8.91 -15.31 15.47
C TYR A 6 -8.37 -14.10 14.73
N ILE A 7 -7.25 -14.28 14.02
CA ILE A 7 -6.61 -13.23 13.20
C ILE A 7 -6.30 -13.76 11.81
N LEU A 8 -6.20 -12.87 10.82
CA LEU A 8 -5.66 -13.26 9.51
C LEU A 8 -4.17 -13.61 9.65
N GLU A 9 -3.76 -14.69 9.00
CA GLU A 9 -2.38 -15.17 9.05
C GLU A 9 -1.38 -14.08 8.62
N PRO A 10 -0.43 -13.70 9.51
CA PRO A 10 0.62 -12.74 9.17
C PRO A 10 1.41 -13.18 7.94
N TYR A 11 1.80 -12.23 7.08
CA TYR A 11 2.56 -12.55 5.87
C TYR A 11 3.98 -13.01 6.21
N LYS A 12 4.31 -14.26 5.87
CA LYS A 12 5.69 -14.81 5.95
C LYS A 12 6.21 -15.25 4.57
N GLY A 13 5.72 -14.61 3.50
CA GLY A 13 6.03 -14.94 2.12
C GLY A 13 4.90 -15.66 1.38
N ILE A 14 5.15 -16.06 0.13
CA ILE A 14 4.10 -16.63 -0.76
C ILE A 14 3.50 -17.93 -0.21
N LYS A 15 4.24 -18.67 0.63
CA LYS A 15 3.77 -19.91 1.28
C LYS A 15 2.58 -19.68 2.23
N THR A 16 2.46 -18.48 2.79
CA THR A 16 1.32 -18.03 3.63
C THR A 16 0.18 -17.43 2.81
N ARG A 17 0.19 -17.62 1.47
CA ARG A 17 -0.84 -17.12 0.56
C ARG A 17 -1.37 -18.24 -0.30
N TYR A 18 -2.63 -18.58 -0.07
CA TYR A 18 -3.27 -19.78 -0.59
C TYR A 18 -4.09 -19.49 -1.85
N ARG A 19 -4.67 -20.55 -2.40
CA ARG A 19 -5.65 -20.48 -3.47
C ARG A 19 -6.99 -20.00 -2.92
N CYS A 20 -7.57 -18.97 -3.53
CA CYS A 20 -8.87 -18.46 -3.12
C CYS A 20 -9.98 -19.43 -3.54
N PRO A 21 -10.89 -19.85 -2.63
CA PRO A 21 -11.97 -20.79 -2.96
C PRO A 21 -12.98 -20.18 -3.95
N ALA A 22 -13.13 -18.86 -3.98
CA ALA A 22 -14.09 -18.19 -4.87
C ALA A 22 -13.53 -17.94 -6.29
N CYS A 23 -12.33 -17.36 -6.41
CA CYS A 23 -11.77 -17.00 -7.73
C CYS A 23 -10.68 -17.95 -8.25
N ASN A 24 -10.37 -19.01 -7.50
CA ASN A 24 -9.40 -20.05 -7.86
C ASN A 24 -7.98 -19.59 -8.20
N LYS A 25 -7.62 -18.33 -7.95
CA LYS A 25 -6.26 -17.82 -8.12
C LYS A 25 -5.41 -18.18 -6.90
N SER A 26 -4.19 -18.63 -7.14
CA SER A 26 -3.18 -18.95 -6.11
C SER A 26 -2.44 -17.70 -5.64
N GLY A 27 -1.94 -17.72 -4.40
CA GLY A 27 -1.12 -16.64 -3.84
C GLY A 27 -1.90 -15.37 -3.46
N VAL A 28 -3.24 -15.42 -3.43
CA VAL A 28 -4.08 -14.24 -3.14
C VAL A 28 -4.98 -14.41 -1.91
N PHE A 29 -5.07 -15.59 -1.32
CA PHE A 29 -5.97 -15.86 -0.19
C PHE A 29 -5.20 -15.92 1.13
N THR A 30 -5.73 -15.26 2.16
CA THR A 30 -5.17 -15.26 3.53
C THR A 30 -6.17 -15.92 4.46
N LYS A 31 -5.79 -17.02 5.12
CA LYS A 31 -6.65 -17.77 6.04
C LYS A 31 -6.67 -17.15 7.44
N TYR A 32 -7.73 -17.43 8.20
CA TYR A 32 -7.77 -17.12 9.64
C TYR A 32 -7.07 -18.21 10.45
N ILE A 33 -6.30 -17.79 11.45
CA ILE A 33 -5.64 -18.65 12.43
C ILE A 33 -6.20 -18.39 13.83
N ASP A 34 -6.28 -19.45 14.63
CA ASP A 34 -6.53 -19.32 16.07
C ASP A 34 -5.22 -18.89 16.75
N THR A 35 -5.25 -17.81 17.51
CA THR A 35 -4.08 -17.28 18.23
C THR A 35 -3.62 -18.18 19.37
N TYR A 36 -4.45 -19.12 19.81
CA TYR A 36 -4.10 -20.07 20.88
C TYR A 36 -3.42 -21.33 20.34
N THR A 37 -3.89 -21.88 19.22
CA THR A 37 -3.31 -23.11 18.63
C THR A 37 -2.34 -22.82 17.48
N ASN A 38 -2.38 -21.61 16.92
CA ASN A 38 -1.68 -21.23 15.69
C ASN A 38 -2.07 -22.10 14.47
N GLU A 39 -3.24 -22.74 14.53
CA GLU A 39 -3.80 -23.55 13.46
C GLU A 39 -4.82 -22.77 12.62
N HIS A 40 -4.99 -23.20 11.37
CA HIS A 40 -5.98 -22.61 10.48
C HIS A 40 -7.39 -23.03 10.92
N LEU A 41 -8.31 -22.07 11.01
CA LEU A 41 -9.68 -22.37 11.42
C LEU A 41 -10.39 -23.29 10.42
N SER A 42 -10.14 -23.08 9.13
CA SER A 42 -10.59 -23.93 8.02
C SER A 42 -9.95 -23.46 6.72
N ASP A 43 -9.90 -24.33 5.70
CA ASP A 43 -9.35 -24.02 4.39
C ASP A 43 -10.11 -22.94 3.62
N VAL A 44 -11.39 -22.73 3.93
CA VAL A 44 -12.25 -21.75 3.26
C VAL A 44 -12.40 -20.45 4.05
N VAL A 45 -11.99 -20.41 5.33
CA VAL A 45 -12.21 -19.24 6.19
C VAL A 45 -11.04 -18.28 6.06
N GLY A 46 -11.28 -17.12 5.44
CA GLY A 46 -10.24 -16.17 5.11
C GLY A 46 -10.70 -15.03 4.23
N ALA A 47 -9.75 -14.22 3.78
CA ALA A 47 -9.99 -13.06 2.91
C ALA A 47 -9.13 -13.12 1.64
N CYS A 48 -9.73 -12.83 0.50
CA CYS A 48 -9.06 -12.67 -0.79
C CYS A 48 -8.49 -11.26 -0.93
N ASN A 49 -7.21 -11.16 -1.26
CA ASN A 49 -6.51 -9.88 -1.46
C ASN A 49 -7.01 -9.10 -2.70
N ARG A 50 -7.75 -9.76 -3.61
CA ARG A 50 -8.36 -9.14 -4.79
C ARG A 50 -9.73 -8.55 -4.45
N LEU A 51 -9.76 -7.50 -3.63
CA LEU A 51 -11.00 -6.93 -3.09
C LEU A 51 -12.00 -6.52 -4.19
N LEU A 52 -11.57 -5.77 -5.22
CA LEU A 52 -12.48 -5.34 -6.29
C LEU A 52 -12.90 -6.48 -7.23
N LYS A 53 -11.97 -7.38 -7.58
CA LYS A 53 -12.22 -8.42 -8.60
C LYS A 53 -12.88 -9.68 -8.06
N CYS A 54 -12.82 -9.91 -6.75
CA CYS A 54 -13.30 -11.13 -6.11
C CYS A 54 -14.07 -10.82 -4.83
N GLY A 55 -13.54 -9.97 -3.95
CA GLY A 55 -14.24 -9.54 -2.73
C GLY A 55 -14.50 -10.62 -1.69
N TYR A 56 -14.05 -11.87 -1.92
CA TYR A 56 -14.32 -12.98 -1.01
C TYR A 56 -13.73 -12.74 0.38
N HIS A 57 -14.59 -12.73 1.40
CA HIS A 57 -14.20 -12.67 2.81
C HIS A 57 -15.17 -13.49 3.64
N TYR A 58 -14.70 -14.64 4.11
CA TYR A 58 -15.44 -15.50 5.02
C TYR A 58 -14.83 -15.38 6.42
N THR A 59 -15.56 -14.75 7.33
CA THR A 59 -15.07 -14.42 8.67
C THR A 59 -15.25 -15.58 9.64
N PRO A 60 -14.45 -15.66 10.72
CA PRO A 60 -14.66 -16.63 11.80
C PRO A 60 -16.06 -16.57 12.39
N LYS A 61 -16.63 -15.35 12.52
CA LYS A 61 -18.00 -15.18 13.03
C LYS A 61 -19.04 -15.87 12.14
N GLN A 62 -18.93 -15.70 10.83
CA GLN A 62 -19.81 -16.36 9.87
C GLN A 62 -19.60 -17.88 9.92
N TYR A 63 -18.35 -18.33 9.87
CA TYR A 63 -18.03 -19.76 9.95
C TYR A 63 -18.60 -20.45 11.19
N LEU A 64 -18.40 -19.87 12.38
CA LEU A 64 -18.93 -20.41 13.62
C LEU A 64 -20.46 -20.46 13.62
N SER A 65 -21.11 -19.43 13.07
CA SER A 65 -22.56 -19.37 12.91
C SER A 65 -23.07 -20.45 11.95
N ASP A 66 -22.45 -20.58 10.78
CA ASP A 66 -22.90 -21.50 9.72
C ASP A 66 -22.72 -22.96 10.11
N ASN A 67 -21.75 -23.27 10.99
CA ASN A 67 -21.46 -24.62 11.46
C ASN A 67 -22.11 -24.94 12.83
N ASN A 68 -22.98 -24.06 13.34
CA ASN A 68 -23.62 -24.19 14.67
C ASN A 68 -22.62 -24.45 15.81
N ILE A 69 -21.40 -23.93 15.67
CA ILE A 69 -20.37 -24.05 16.70
C ILE A 69 -20.70 -22.99 17.76
N GLN A 70 -21.48 -23.38 18.76
CA GLN A 70 -21.68 -22.56 19.96
C GLN A 70 -20.32 -22.20 20.54
N ASN A 71 -20.14 -20.95 20.98
CA ASN A 71 -18.90 -20.44 21.58
C ASN A 71 -18.36 -21.47 22.57
N VAL A 72 -17.36 -22.25 22.14
CA VAL A 72 -16.69 -23.21 23.01
C VAL A 72 -16.13 -22.37 24.15
N THR A 73 -16.58 -22.73 25.36
CA THR A 73 -16.23 -22.17 26.67
C THR A 73 -14.81 -21.61 26.70
N PRO A 74 -14.58 -20.49 27.41
CA PRO A 74 -13.25 -19.91 27.50
C PRO A 74 -12.31 -20.95 28.12
N VAL A 75 -11.50 -21.57 27.27
CA VAL A 75 -10.48 -22.52 27.68
C VAL A 75 -9.59 -21.78 28.68
N THR A 76 -9.43 -22.43 29.83
CA THR A 76 -8.61 -22.06 30.99
C THR A 76 -7.40 -21.22 30.61
N ARG A 77 -7.19 -20.14 31.37
CA ARG A 77 -6.07 -19.20 31.30
C ARG A 77 -4.74 -19.91 31.04
N VAL A 78 -4.37 -20.03 29.77
CA VAL A 78 -2.98 -20.28 29.38
C VAL A 78 -2.37 -18.90 29.18
N THR A 79 -1.24 -18.66 29.84
CA THR A 79 -0.48 -17.40 29.76
C THR A 79 -0.38 -16.96 28.30
N PRO A 80 -0.78 -15.71 27.96
CA PRO A 80 -0.63 -15.20 26.61
C PRO A 80 0.84 -15.33 26.23
N VAL A 81 1.14 -16.02 25.14
CA VAL A 81 2.49 -16.02 24.58
C VAL A 81 2.86 -14.57 24.35
N THR A 82 3.80 -14.07 25.15
CA THR A 82 4.33 -12.71 25.02
C THR A 82 4.80 -12.54 23.59
N LYS A 83 4.05 -11.75 22.80
CA LYS A 83 4.46 -11.39 21.44
C LYS A 83 5.80 -10.68 21.54
N CYS A 84 6.88 -11.37 21.19
CA CYS A 84 8.16 -10.75 20.99
C CYS A 84 8.04 -9.89 19.73
N TYR A 85 7.88 -8.58 19.88
CA TYR A 85 7.82 -7.67 18.74
C TYR A 85 9.22 -7.57 18.15
N GLU A 86 9.49 -8.33 17.10
CA GLU A 86 10.75 -8.23 16.36
C GLU A 86 10.96 -6.78 15.91
N LYS A 87 12.17 -6.26 16.12
CA LYS A 87 12.54 -4.91 15.69
C LYS A 87 12.47 -4.84 14.16
N PRO A 88 11.89 -3.77 13.57
CA PRO A 88 11.81 -3.66 12.13
C PRO A 88 13.19 -3.53 11.50
N SER A 89 13.38 -4.15 10.34
CA SER A 89 14.59 -4.01 9.53
C SER A 89 14.55 -2.71 8.72
N TYR A 90 15.72 -2.25 8.30
CA TYR A 90 15.90 -1.03 7.53
C TYR A 90 16.88 -1.23 6.39
N ILE A 91 16.70 -0.48 5.31
CA ILE A 91 17.67 -0.39 4.21
C ILE A 91 18.64 0.76 4.53
N ASP A 92 19.93 0.57 4.23
CA ASP A 92 20.92 1.65 4.38
C ASP A 92 20.57 2.83 3.46
N ASN A 93 20.58 4.03 4.00
CA ASN A 93 20.34 5.27 3.27
C ASN A 93 21.34 5.49 2.12
N ASN A 94 22.56 4.96 2.24
CA ASN A 94 23.56 4.99 1.17
C ASN A 94 23.06 4.30 -0.11
N ILE A 95 22.22 3.27 0.01
CA ILE A 95 21.62 2.58 -1.15
C ILE A 95 20.62 3.51 -1.84
N VAL A 96 19.84 4.27 -1.07
CA VAL A 96 18.88 5.25 -1.59
C VAL A 96 19.61 6.35 -2.34
N VAL A 97 20.64 6.95 -1.72
CA VAL A 97 21.46 8.01 -2.35
C VAL A 97 22.07 7.54 -3.66
N LYS A 98 22.70 6.35 -3.67
CA LYS A 98 23.29 5.76 -4.89
C LYS A 98 22.23 5.46 -5.96
N SER A 99 21.02 5.08 -5.56
CA SER A 99 19.92 4.77 -6.48
C SER A 99 19.38 6.04 -7.13
N ILE A 100 19.26 7.14 -6.39
CA ILE A 100 18.81 8.45 -6.90
C ILE A 100 19.87 9.04 -7.84
N SER A 101 21.16 8.97 -7.47
CA SER A 101 22.26 9.52 -8.28
C SER A 101 22.67 8.63 -9.47
N SER A 102 21.94 7.54 -9.73
CA SER A 102 22.30 6.58 -10.78
C SER A 102 22.05 7.17 -12.17
N LYS A 103 23.04 7.05 -13.05
CA LYS A 103 22.95 7.43 -14.48
C LYS A 103 22.26 6.38 -15.37
N ALA A 104 21.81 5.27 -14.79
CA ALA A 104 21.04 4.26 -15.52
C ALA A 104 19.68 4.83 -15.97
N PRO A 105 19.08 4.31 -17.05
CA PRO A 105 17.79 4.79 -17.52
C PRO A 105 16.69 4.58 -16.47
N ASN A 106 15.77 5.53 -16.42
CA ASN A 106 14.60 5.49 -15.54
C ASN A 106 13.38 5.98 -16.32
N TYR A 107 12.63 5.03 -16.86
CA TYR A 107 11.49 5.30 -17.75
C TYR A 107 10.37 6.08 -17.06
N PHE A 108 10.28 5.99 -15.73
CA PHE A 108 9.33 6.82 -15.01
C PHE A 108 9.75 8.30 -15.02
N LEU A 109 11.02 8.59 -14.76
CA LEU A 109 11.55 9.97 -14.86
C LEU A 109 11.53 10.48 -16.30
N ASP A 110 11.77 9.62 -17.29
CA ASP A 110 11.65 9.98 -18.71
C ASP A 110 10.21 10.38 -19.04
N PHE A 111 9.22 9.63 -18.54
CA PHE A 111 7.81 9.98 -18.67
C PHE A 111 7.47 11.33 -18.02
N LEU A 112 7.93 11.58 -16.78
CA LEU A 112 7.69 12.88 -16.11
C LEU A 112 8.33 14.04 -16.89
N THR A 113 9.54 13.83 -17.42
CA THR A 113 10.26 14.82 -18.21
C THR A 113 9.54 15.16 -19.51
N ASN A 114 9.01 14.14 -20.20
CA ASN A 114 8.24 14.32 -21.43
C ASN A 114 6.90 15.02 -21.19
N HIS A 115 6.27 14.80 -20.04
CA HIS A 115 4.98 15.41 -19.71
C HIS A 115 5.11 16.85 -19.23
N TRP A 116 6.15 17.18 -18.47
CA TRP A 116 6.42 18.55 -18.00
C TRP A 116 7.73 19.10 -18.57
N ASN A 117 8.85 18.84 -17.90
CA ASN A 117 10.20 19.18 -18.30
C ASN A 117 11.19 18.53 -17.31
N LYS A 118 12.48 18.72 -17.55
CA LYS A 118 13.55 18.12 -16.76
C LYS A 118 13.61 18.71 -15.35
N GLU A 119 13.32 20.00 -15.21
CA GLU A 119 13.36 20.72 -13.94
C GLU A 119 12.33 20.15 -12.95
N VAL A 120 11.06 20.06 -13.38
CA VAL A 120 9.97 19.48 -12.58
C VAL A 120 10.23 18.00 -12.28
N SER A 121 10.73 17.23 -13.27
CA SER A 121 11.06 15.82 -13.08
C SER A 121 12.15 15.62 -12.00
N ASN A 122 13.20 16.44 -12.03
CA ASN A 122 14.28 16.39 -11.03
C ASN A 122 13.79 16.83 -9.65
N GLU A 123 12.99 17.89 -9.57
CA GLU A 123 12.39 18.33 -8.31
C GLU A 123 11.55 17.21 -7.67
N LEU A 124 10.68 16.57 -8.46
CA LEU A 124 9.88 15.43 -7.99
C LEU A 124 10.76 14.25 -7.55
N ALA A 125 11.83 13.96 -8.29
CA ALA A 125 12.79 12.93 -7.91
C ALA A 125 13.46 13.23 -6.57
N ASP A 126 13.82 14.49 -6.32
CA ASP A 126 14.46 14.93 -5.09
C ASP A 126 13.49 14.98 -3.91
N VAL A 127 12.27 15.47 -4.10
CA VAL A 127 11.23 15.55 -3.06
C VAL A 127 10.79 14.15 -2.63
N TYR A 128 10.44 13.29 -3.59
CA TYR A 128 9.92 11.95 -3.29
C TYR A 128 10.99 10.87 -3.20
N LYS A 129 12.28 11.23 -3.36
CA LYS A 129 13.40 10.30 -3.33
C LYS A 129 13.21 9.15 -4.33
N ILE A 130 12.89 9.49 -5.57
CA ILE A 130 12.66 8.51 -6.64
C ILE A 130 14.02 7.93 -7.06
N GLY A 131 14.21 6.64 -6.80
CA GLY A 131 15.44 5.94 -7.17
C GLY A 131 15.36 5.28 -8.54
N THR A 132 16.52 4.85 -9.04
CA THR A 132 16.68 4.01 -10.22
C THR A 132 17.20 2.62 -9.83
N SER A 133 16.64 1.58 -10.43
CA SER A 133 17.05 0.18 -10.23
C SER A 133 17.59 -0.43 -11.51
N LYS A 134 18.67 -1.21 -11.38
CA LYS A 134 19.23 -2.00 -12.50
C LYS A 134 18.56 -3.38 -12.64
N HIS A 135 17.56 -3.70 -11.82
CA HIS A 135 16.89 -5.00 -11.87
C HIS A 135 16.17 -5.25 -13.20
N TRP A 136 15.55 -4.21 -13.74
CA TRP A 136 15.07 -4.16 -15.13
C TRP A 136 15.55 -2.86 -15.76
N ASN A 137 15.83 -2.89 -17.06
CA ASN A 137 16.24 -1.69 -17.79
C ASN A 137 15.12 -0.64 -17.71
N GLY A 138 15.43 0.56 -17.22
CA GLY A 138 14.45 1.63 -17.04
C GLY A 138 13.63 1.59 -15.75
N ALA A 139 13.90 0.65 -14.83
CA ALA A 139 13.12 0.51 -13.61
C ALA A 139 13.37 1.63 -12.59
N ASN A 140 12.30 2.08 -11.95
CA ASN A 140 12.35 3.03 -10.87
C ASN A 140 12.18 2.34 -9.51
N VAL A 141 12.49 3.08 -8.44
CA VAL A 141 12.28 2.66 -7.05
C VAL A 141 11.48 3.73 -6.33
N PHE A 142 10.36 3.35 -5.74
CA PHE A 142 9.64 4.18 -4.78
C PHE A 142 9.99 3.73 -3.36
N TYR A 143 10.81 4.51 -2.68
CA TYR A 143 11.23 4.21 -1.32
C TYR A 143 10.13 4.56 -0.31
N GLN A 144 9.94 3.67 0.66
CA GLN A 144 9.11 3.90 1.83
C GLN A 144 10.03 4.39 2.95
N ILE A 145 10.10 5.71 3.11
CA ILE A 145 10.90 6.39 4.12
C ILE A 145 9.95 6.90 5.19
N ASP A 146 10.19 6.52 6.43
CA ASP A 146 9.32 6.94 7.54
C ASP A 146 9.58 8.40 7.97
N SER A 147 8.71 8.89 8.85
CA SER A 147 8.81 10.23 9.44
C SER A 147 10.11 10.54 10.20
N ASN A 148 10.93 9.53 10.54
CA ASN A 148 12.24 9.67 11.16
C ASN A 148 13.39 9.51 10.14
N ASN A 149 13.10 9.60 8.84
CA ASN A 149 14.04 9.41 7.74
C ASN A 149 14.72 8.03 7.73
N LYS A 150 14.03 6.99 8.22
CA LYS A 150 14.52 5.61 8.14
C LYS A 150 13.85 4.87 6.99
N VAL A 151 14.66 4.24 6.15
CA VAL A 151 14.20 3.54 4.94
C VAL A 151 13.65 2.17 5.32
N ARG A 152 12.33 2.02 5.25
CA ARG A 152 11.63 0.77 5.60
C ARG A 152 11.76 -0.29 4.50
N THR A 153 11.65 0.14 3.26
CA THR A 153 11.77 -0.70 2.07
C THR A 153 11.80 0.18 0.82
N GLY A 154 11.88 -0.42 -0.36
CA GLY A 154 11.60 0.24 -1.62
C GLY A 154 10.86 -0.69 -2.57
N LYS A 155 9.96 -0.14 -3.36
CA LYS A 155 9.18 -0.86 -4.36
C LYS A 155 9.78 -0.57 -5.73
N ILE A 156 10.34 -1.60 -6.35
CA ILE A 156 10.92 -1.53 -7.68
C ILE A 156 9.79 -1.78 -8.68
N MET A 157 9.61 -0.86 -9.63
CA MET A 157 8.58 -0.97 -10.67
C MET A 157 9.14 -0.58 -12.03
N LEU A 158 8.53 -1.13 -13.09
CA LEU A 158 8.81 -0.74 -14.46
C LEU A 158 7.59 -0.07 -15.08
N TYR A 159 7.82 1.12 -15.64
CA TYR A 159 6.84 1.91 -16.35
C TYR A 159 7.24 2.05 -17.82
N ASN A 160 6.25 2.30 -18.67
CA ASN A 160 6.48 2.69 -20.05
C ASN A 160 6.80 4.20 -20.11
N ALA A 161 7.92 4.55 -20.75
CA ALA A 161 8.42 5.93 -20.82
C ALA A 161 7.51 6.90 -21.58
N ILE A 162 6.62 6.39 -22.45
CA ILE A 162 5.76 7.21 -23.32
C ILE A 162 4.44 7.49 -22.62
N ASN A 163 3.77 6.45 -22.10
CA ASN A 163 2.40 6.57 -21.59
C ASN A 163 2.28 6.48 -20.05
N GLY A 164 3.40 6.29 -19.33
CA GLY A 164 3.40 6.25 -17.87
C GLY A 164 2.62 5.08 -17.26
N LYS A 165 2.23 4.08 -18.05
CA LYS A 165 1.54 2.87 -17.58
C LYS A 165 2.55 1.82 -17.10
N ARG A 166 2.16 1.05 -16.09
CA ARG A 166 2.96 -0.08 -15.57
C ARG A 166 3.08 -1.17 -16.63
N VAL A 167 4.28 -1.73 -16.79
CA VAL A 167 4.53 -2.87 -17.68
C VAL A 167 4.08 -4.16 -16.99
N LYS A 168 2.99 -4.75 -17.50
CA LYS A 168 2.34 -5.96 -16.95
C LYS A 168 2.56 -7.23 -17.77
N GLU A 169 3.11 -7.10 -18.97
CA GLU A 169 3.38 -8.19 -19.91
C GLU A 169 4.89 -8.28 -20.18
N PRO A 170 5.45 -9.50 -20.34
CA PRO A 170 4.79 -10.81 -20.22
C PRO A 170 4.43 -11.19 -18.77
N TYR A 171 4.88 -10.42 -17.78
CA TYR A 171 4.50 -10.53 -16.38
C TYR A 171 4.58 -9.18 -15.68
N SER A 172 4.04 -9.09 -14.46
CA SER A 172 4.06 -7.87 -13.66
C SER A 172 5.48 -7.56 -13.17
N HIS A 173 6.07 -6.48 -13.66
CA HIS A 173 7.41 -6.01 -13.26
C HIS A 173 7.34 -5.20 -11.97
N ILE A 174 7.08 -5.90 -10.85
CA ILE A 174 7.06 -5.33 -9.51
C ILE A 174 7.84 -6.24 -8.56
N THR A 175 8.81 -5.68 -7.86
CA THR A 175 9.54 -6.39 -6.79
C THR A 175 9.91 -5.44 -5.66
N TRP A 176 10.55 -5.96 -4.62
CA TRP A 176 10.97 -5.18 -3.45
C TRP A 176 12.48 -5.13 -3.34
N VAL A 177 13.02 -3.98 -2.94
CA VAL A 177 14.47 -3.77 -2.80
C VAL A 177 15.08 -4.79 -1.84
N HIS A 178 14.48 -5.04 -0.67
CA HIS A 178 15.00 -6.01 0.30
C HIS A 178 15.08 -7.45 -0.25
N LYS A 179 14.19 -7.81 -1.20
CA LYS A 179 14.25 -9.11 -1.89
C LYS A 179 15.40 -9.17 -2.89
N VAL A 180 15.60 -8.10 -3.66
CA VAL A 180 16.69 -8.01 -4.65
C VAL A 180 18.05 -7.99 -3.95
N LEU A 181 18.16 -7.31 -2.81
CA LEU A 181 19.36 -7.28 -1.97
C LEU A 181 19.62 -8.59 -1.22
N LYS A 182 18.70 -9.55 -1.27
CA LYS A 182 18.78 -10.83 -0.55
C LYS A 182 19.06 -10.66 0.95
N HIS A 183 18.37 -9.72 1.60
CA HIS A 183 18.45 -9.60 3.05
C HIS A 183 17.72 -10.77 3.72
N ASP A 184 18.48 -11.65 4.35
CA ASP A 184 17.94 -12.75 5.15
C ASP A 184 17.19 -12.19 6.37
N ASN A 185 16.05 -12.81 6.70
CA ASN A 185 15.21 -12.46 7.85
C ASN A 185 14.81 -10.98 7.94
N PHE A 186 14.62 -10.30 6.79
CA PHE A 186 14.19 -8.90 6.77
C PHE A 186 12.77 -8.73 7.35
N ASN A 187 12.68 -8.12 8.53
CA ASN A 187 11.42 -7.81 9.19
C ASN A 187 10.79 -6.56 8.58
N LEU A 188 9.97 -6.78 7.55
CA LEU A 188 9.29 -5.74 6.80
C LEU A 188 8.20 -5.06 7.64
N LYS A 189 8.39 -3.77 7.92
CA LYS A 189 7.34 -2.88 8.44
C LYS A 189 7.11 -1.73 7.47
N GLN A 190 6.05 -1.83 6.67
CA GLN A 190 5.71 -0.81 5.68
C GLN A 190 5.27 0.51 6.34
N CYS A 191 5.51 1.61 5.65
CA CYS A 191 5.03 2.95 5.98
C CYS A 191 4.38 3.58 4.75
N LEU A 192 3.78 4.77 4.88
CA LEU A 192 3.22 5.46 3.72
C LEU A 192 4.35 5.92 2.80
N PHE A 193 4.13 5.87 1.50
CA PHE A 193 5.03 6.55 0.55
C PHE A 193 4.87 8.06 0.72
N GLY A 194 5.98 8.79 0.75
CA GLY A 194 6.00 10.22 1.07
C GLY A 194 5.91 10.55 2.56
N GLU A 195 5.90 9.56 3.46
CA GLU A 195 5.74 9.82 4.91
C GLU A 195 6.82 10.73 5.48
N HIS A 196 8.03 10.73 4.91
CA HIS A 196 9.10 11.67 5.26
C HIS A 196 8.73 13.14 5.02
N LEU A 197 7.72 13.42 4.19
CA LEU A 197 7.28 14.78 3.86
C LEU A 197 6.28 15.34 4.87
N ILE A 198 5.72 14.55 5.79
CA ILE A 198 4.61 15.03 6.61
C ILE A 198 4.97 16.25 7.46
N ASN A 199 6.23 16.37 7.90
CA ASN A 199 6.66 17.44 8.80
C ASN A 199 7.29 18.63 8.06
N THR A 200 7.28 18.66 6.72
CA THR A 200 7.85 19.78 5.95
C THR A 200 7.00 21.03 6.08
N ASP A 201 5.67 20.87 6.09
CA ASP A 201 4.71 21.94 6.30
C ASP A 201 3.51 21.41 7.08
N ILE A 202 3.37 21.86 8.33
CA ILE A 202 2.30 21.41 9.23
C ILE A 202 0.96 22.04 8.84
N SER A 203 0.98 23.21 8.19
CA SER A 203 -0.23 23.94 7.79
C SER A 203 -0.95 23.25 6.62
N LYS A 204 -0.20 22.58 5.74
CA LYS A 204 -0.76 21.87 4.59
C LYS A 204 -1.56 20.63 5.00
N PRO A 205 -2.77 20.44 4.45
CA PRO A 205 -3.50 19.18 4.57
C PRO A 205 -2.75 18.04 3.86
N ILE A 206 -3.00 16.82 4.30
CA ILE A 206 -2.41 15.60 3.74
C ILE A 206 -3.40 14.97 2.76
N ALA A 207 -2.98 14.72 1.53
CA ALA A 207 -3.73 13.94 0.55
C ALA A 207 -3.22 12.49 0.51
N ILE A 208 -4.10 11.50 0.49
CA ILE A 208 -3.72 10.08 0.38
C ILE A 208 -4.41 9.43 -0.81
N CYS A 209 -3.62 8.84 -1.71
CA CYS A 209 -4.09 8.02 -2.82
C CYS A 209 -3.57 6.57 -2.73
N GLU A 210 -4.02 5.70 -3.64
CA GLU A 210 -3.60 4.28 -3.62
C GLU A 210 -2.15 4.10 -4.07
N SER A 211 -1.75 4.78 -5.17
CA SER A 211 -0.49 4.50 -5.86
C SER A 211 0.53 5.62 -5.71
N GLU A 212 1.80 5.25 -5.68
CA GLU A 212 2.93 6.17 -5.54
C GLU A 212 3.05 7.12 -6.75
N LYS A 213 2.81 6.61 -7.97
CA LYS A 213 2.73 7.42 -9.20
C LYS A 213 1.71 8.55 -9.04
N THR A 214 0.54 8.21 -8.50
CA THR A 214 -0.59 9.12 -8.37
C THR A 214 -0.25 10.27 -7.43
N ALA A 215 0.40 9.98 -6.30
CA ALA A 215 0.84 11.00 -5.34
C ALA A 215 1.84 11.98 -5.97
N ILE A 216 2.82 11.47 -6.71
CA ILE A 216 3.84 12.28 -7.39
C ILE A 216 3.19 13.22 -8.40
N ILE A 217 2.36 12.68 -9.29
CA ILE A 217 1.70 13.47 -10.34
C ILE A 217 0.76 14.51 -9.73
N ALA A 218 -0.06 14.10 -8.75
CA ALA A 218 -1.03 14.99 -8.14
C ALA A 218 -0.38 16.14 -7.35
N SER A 219 0.84 15.94 -6.84
CA SER A 219 1.57 17.01 -6.14
C SER A 219 1.95 18.20 -7.02
N VAL A 220 2.05 18.01 -8.35
CA VAL A 220 2.29 19.12 -9.29
C VAL A 220 1.01 19.94 -9.49
N TYR A 221 -0.13 19.27 -9.63
CA TYR A 221 -1.40 19.93 -9.93
C TYR A 221 -2.12 20.48 -8.70
N LEU A 222 -1.88 19.90 -7.53
CA LEU A 222 -2.51 20.24 -6.25
C LEU A 222 -1.43 20.44 -5.17
N PRO A 223 -0.55 21.46 -5.30
CA PRO A 223 0.59 21.70 -4.42
C PRO A 223 0.21 22.19 -3.02
N GLU A 224 -1.06 22.52 -2.80
CA GLU A 224 -1.63 22.85 -1.49
C GLU A 224 -1.68 21.63 -0.54
N PHE A 225 -1.56 20.41 -1.07
CA PHE A 225 -1.51 19.18 -0.28
C PHE A 225 -0.09 18.61 -0.16
N ILE A 226 0.16 17.94 0.96
CA ILE A 226 1.25 16.96 1.05
C ILE A 226 0.70 15.62 0.59
N TRP A 227 1.21 15.10 -0.53
CA TRP A 227 0.72 13.85 -1.12
C TRP A 227 1.45 12.63 -0.60
N LEU A 228 0.67 11.66 -0.12
CA LEU A 228 1.13 10.36 0.34
C LEU A 228 0.43 9.25 -0.45
N ALA A 229 1.03 8.06 -0.49
CA ALA A 229 0.36 6.88 -1.02
C ALA A 229 0.43 5.70 -0.06
N CYS A 230 -0.68 4.93 0.02
CA CYS A 230 -0.70 3.72 0.83
C CYS A 230 -0.01 2.52 0.13
N GLY A 231 0.17 2.59 -1.20
CA GLY A 231 0.82 1.55 -1.99
C GLY A 231 -0.06 0.32 -2.25
N GLY A 232 -1.37 0.45 -2.02
CA GLY A 232 -2.39 -0.57 -2.27
C GLY A 232 -3.61 -0.44 -1.36
N LEU A 233 -4.78 -0.85 -1.84
CA LEU A 233 -6.08 -0.73 -1.16
C LEU A 233 -6.11 -1.23 0.31
N ASN A 234 -5.30 -2.23 0.66
CA ASN A 234 -5.23 -2.82 2.00
C ASN A 234 -4.33 -2.07 2.99
N ASN A 235 -3.47 -1.17 2.49
CA ASN A 235 -2.49 -0.48 3.31
C ASN A 235 -3.01 0.79 3.98
N LEU A 236 -4.23 1.23 3.62
CA LEU A 236 -4.98 2.18 4.42
C LEU A 236 -5.53 1.45 5.67
N ASN A 237 -4.78 1.50 6.76
CA ASN A 237 -5.10 0.84 8.02
C ASN A 237 -4.58 1.65 9.22
N LYS A 238 -5.06 1.30 10.41
CA LYS A 238 -4.72 1.99 11.65
C LYS A 238 -3.22 2.05 11.92
N THR A 239 -2.45 1.01 11.59
CA THR A 239 -1.00 0.97 11.89
C THR A 239 -0.24 2.01 11.07
N ASN A 240 -0.52 2.08 9.76
CA ASN A 240 0.18 3.00 8.85
C ASN A 240 -0.28 4.45 9.03
N THR A 241 -1.53 4.68 9.46
CA THR A 241 -2.06 6.04 9.64
C THR A 241 -1.81 6.64 11.02
N LYS A 242 -1.17 5.92 11.96
CA LYS A 242 -0.82 6.46 13.28
C LYS A 242 0.01 7.74 13.21
N VAL A 243 0.87 7.84 12.21
CA VAL A 243 1.77 8.97 12.01
C VAL A 243 1.03 10.27 11.67
N LEU A 244 -0.22 10.16 11.20
CA LEU A 244 -1.05 11.29 10.77
C LEU A 244 -1.80 11.96 11.94
N LYS A 245 -1.47 11.61 13.18
CA LYS A 245 -2.23 12.05 14.36
C LYS A 245 -2.31 13.58 14.41
N GLY A 246 -3.54 14.09 14.54
CA GLY A 246 -3.80 15.54 14.62
C GLY A 246 -3.72 16.29 13.29
N ARG A 247 -3.57 15.60 12.15
CA ARG A 247 -3.57 16.24 10.81
C ARG A 247 -4.96 16.22 10.17
N ASN A 248 -5.15 17.12 9.22
CA ASN A 248 -6.28 17.08 8.30
C ASN A 248 -5.90 16.26 7.08
N VAL A 249 -6.64 15.18 6.83
CA VAL A 249 -6.35 14.18 5.80
C VAL A 249 -7.52 14.11 4.83
N VAL A 250 -7.23 14.23 3.54
CA VAL A 250 -8.19 14.02 2.45
C VAL A 250 -7.81 12.76 1.68
N LEU A 251 -8.75 11.82 1.58
CA LEU A 251 -8.57 10.55 0.90
C LEU A 251 -9.07 10.65 -0.54
N PHE A 252 -8.23 10.25 -1.49
CA PHE A 252 -8.50 10.22 -2.93
C PHE A 252 -8.48 8.77 -3.43
N PRO A 253 -9.60 8.03 -3.28
CA PRO A 253 -9.69 6.65 -3.73
C PRO A 253 -9.73 6.57 -5.26
N ASP A 254 -9.20 5.48 -5.81
CA ASP A 254 -9.36 5.12 -7.22
C ASP A 254 -10.84 4.90 -7.58
N ALA A 255 -11.16 4.93 -8.88
CA ALA A 255 -12.50 4.71 -9.38
C ALA A 255 -13.02 3.32 -8.95
N GLY A 256 -14.12 3.31 -8.19
CA GLY A 256 -14.71 2.08 -7.63
C GLY A 256 -14.22 1.71 -6.22
N CYS A 257 -13.28 2.46 -5.65
CA CYS A 257 -12.74 2.22 -4.29
C CYS A 257 -13.39 3.08 -3.20
N TYR A 258 -14.28 4.01 -3.56
CA TYR A 258 -14.88 4.98 -2.64
C TYR A 258 -15.52 4.32 -1.41
N ASP A 259 -16.47 3.40 -1.63
CA ASP A 259 -17.21 2.76 -0.53
C ASP A 259 -16.30 1.91 0.36
N ILE A 260 -15.30 1.25 -0.24
CA ILE A 260 -14.33 0.44 0.49
C ILE A 260 -13.54 1.31 1.48
N TRP A 261 -13.09 2.48 1.04
CA TRP A 261 -12.34 3.40 1.90
C TRP A 261 -13.25 4.10 2.91
N ASN A 262 -14.44 4.51 2.50
CA ASN A 262 -15.44 5.11 3.37
C ASN A 262 -15.77 4.18 4.55
N ASN A 263 -15.94 2.89 4.30
CA ASN A 263 -16.20 1.88 5.34
C ASN A 263 -15.02 1.66 6.30
N LYS A 264 -13.78 2.01 5.90
CA LYS A 264 -12.59 1.94 6.77
C LYS A 264 -12.44 3.18 7.65
N MET A 265 -12.96 4.33 7.24
CA MET A 265 -12.76 5.61 7.95
C MET A 265 -13.17 5.61 9.42
N PRO A 266 -14.30 5.00 9.85
CA PRO A 266 -14.67 4.99 11.27
C PRO A 266 -13.60 4.35 12.16
N GLN A 267 -12.78 3.44 11.61
CA GLN A 267 -11.69 2.79 12.32
C GLN A 267 -10.44 3.68 12.42
N LEU A 268 -10.38 4.78 11.66
CA LEU A 268 -9.24 5.69 11.55
C LEU A 268 -9.52 7.06 12.17
N SER A 269 -10.79 7.46 12.28
CA SER A 269 -11.24 8.80 12.69
C SER A 269 -10.72 9.28 14.05
N HIS A 270 -10.43 8.36 14.98
CA HIS A 270 -9.85 8.70 16.29
C HIS A 270 -8.37 9.15 16.23
N LEU A 271 -7.70 8.96 15.09
CA LEU A 271 -6.30 9.35 14.91
C LEU A 271 -6.17 10.76 14.33
N ALA A 272 -6.92 11.05 13.28
CA ALA A 272 -6.82 12.27 12.49
C ALA A 272 -8.18 12.64 11.91
N THR A 273 -8.31 13.87 11.40
CA THR A 273 -9.52 14.29 10.71
C THR A 273 -9.47 13.78 9.28
N PHE A 274 -10.26 12.75 8.96
CA PHE A 274 -10.34 12.20 7.61
C PHE A 274 -11.57 12.74 6.87
N LYS A 275 -11.38 13.16 5.63
CA LYS A 275 -12.43 13.49 4.67
C LYS A 275 -12.24 12.65 3.39
N MET A 276 -13.34 12.26 2.75
CA MET A 276 -13.28 11.62 1.43
C MET A 276 -13.45 12.65 0.34
N SER A 277 -12.58 12.62 -0.66
CA SER A 277 -12.81 13.30 -1.92
C SER A 277 -13.87 12.54 -2.73
N THR A 278 -14.87 13.25 -3.25
CA THR A 278 -15.88 12.68 -4.15
C THR A 278 -15.55 12.88 -5.62
N LEU A 279 -14.46 13.61 -5.94
CA LEU A 279 -14.12 14.02 -7.31
C LEU A 279 -14.11 12.84 -8.29
N ILE A 280 -13.43 11.75 -7.94
CA ILE A 280 -13.33 10.57 -8.81
C ILE A 280 -14.64 9.78 -8.82
N ARG A 281 -15.34 9.68 -7.67
CA ARG A 281 -16.64 9.02 -7.59
C ARG A 281 -17.66 9.67 -8.53
N ASP A 282 -17.67 11.00 -8.57
CA ASP A 282 -18.65 11.80 -9.29
C ASP A 282 -18.30 11.94 -10.78
N LYS A 283 -17.00 11.98 -11.14
CA LYS A 283 -16.55 12.08 -12.54
C LYS A 283 -16.39 10.74 -13.26
N ALA A 284 -16.12 9.64 -12.54
CA ALA A 284 -15.75 8.38 -13.19
C ALA A 284 -16.93 7.70 -13.89
N THR A 285 -16.75 7.44 -15.19
CA THR A 285 -17.68 6.63 -15.99
C THR A 285 -17.66 5.15 -15.58
N LYS A 286 -18.61 4.36 -16.08
CA LYS A 286 -18.59 2.89 -15.88
C LYS A 286 -17.32 2.25 -16.41
N GLU A 287 -16.80 2.76 -17.52
CA GLU A 287 -15.55 2.26 -18.13
C GLU A 287 -14.33 2.68 -17.30
N ASP A 288 -14.30 3.90 -16.78
CA ASP A 288 -13.22 4.36 -15.89
C ASP A 288 -13.12 3.48 -14.63
N LYS A 289 -14.27 3.10 -14.05
CA LYS A 289 -14.33 2.17 -12.90
C LYS A 289 -13.82 0.78 -13.27
N LYS A 290 -14.09 0.30 -14.49
CA LYS A 290 -13.60 -1.00 -14.98
C LYS A 290 -12.09 -0.98 -15.20
N GLN A 291 -11.55 0.14 -15.67
CA GLN A 291 -10.12 0.35 -15.84
C GLN A 291 -9.40 0.65 -14.52
N GLY A 292 -10.15 1.10 -13.50
CA GLY A 292 -9.63 1.47 -12.19
C GLY A 292 -8.82 2.76 -12.26
N LEU A 293 -9.34 3.78 -12.95
CA LEU A 293 -8.64 5.06 -13.09
C LEU A 293 -8.47 5.76 -11.74
N ASP A 294 -7.35 6.45 -11.58
CA ASP A 294 -7.02 7.26 -10.42
C ASP A 294 -7.10 8.75 -10.74
N ILE A 295 -6.89 9.63 -9.74
CA ILE A 295 -6.92 11.08 -9.96
C ILE A 295 -5.86 11.56 -10.95
N ALA A 296 -4.69 10.92 -11.00
CA ALA A 296 -3.63 11.30 -11.91
C ALA A 296 -4.04 11.05 -13.38
N ASP A 297 -4.83 10.01 -13.66
CA ASP A 297 -5.34 9.76 -15.02
C ASP A 297 -6.25 10.88 -15.54
N TYR A 298 -6.93 11.62 -14.65
CA TYR A 298 -7.69 12.82 -15.00
C TYR A 298 -6.80 14.06 -15.08
N LEU A 299 -5.87 14.22 -14.12
CA LEU A 299 -4.97 15.38 -14.08
C LEU A 299 -4.03 15.44 -15.28
N LEU A 300 -3.50 14.31 -15.74
CA LEU A 300 -2.63 14.25 -16.93
C LEU A 300 -3.32 14.69 -18.23
N LYS A 301 -4.66 14.78 -18.24
CA LYS A 301 -5.43 15.32 -19.39
C LYS A 301 -5.51 16.84 -19.37
N ILE A 302 -5.20 17.47 -18.23
CA ILE A 302 -5.13 18.92 -18.08
C ILE A 302 -3.75 19.34 -18.60
N ARG A 303 -3.77 20.00 -19.76
CA ARG A 303 -2.60 20.67 -20.34
C ARG A 303 -2.47 22.07 -19.75
#